data_AF-A0A0L0TBM6-F1
#
_entry.id   AF-A0A0L0TBM6-F1
#
_cell.length_a   1.000
_cell.length_b   1.000
_cell.length_c   1.000
_cell.angle_alpha   90.00
_cell.angle_beta   90.00
_cell.angle_gamma   90.00
#
_symmetry.space_group_name_H-M   'P 1'
#
loop_
_entity.id
_entity.type
_entity.pdbx_description
1 polymer ?
#
loop_
_entity_poly.entity_id
_entity_poly.type
_entity_poly.pdbx_seq_one_letter_code
_entity_poly.pdbx_strand_id
1 'polypeptide(L)'
;MLVFEYCSIKGMDLVMAALPRLGFPYLHLVLDTFDMQDSFTIEEQDAMMAQLANSLPHSVQSLAVFSHTIWLPRVPLVTTSLTIDMEVILDSKTLRMTPNPLAPTLTHLVLKQGRAPTPLLKLLPASLVHLELSYVNLSRDDLPVLERSFLPNLASLVLSGDGLTAADLDEQLTDAWPPALTHLDLSLGFEFEGQLPMIPPTVRVLTMDLARALKSVGGDAKVAAWITNLPPSMRVLKLYLDSACRSIMIDVMLTVAQVRMPGWPRMHEWNDAVDLPAAVWTALAARFGSFDVSHDVDRNAAEWARMFGDFL
;
A
#
# COMPACT_ATOMS: atom_id res chain seq x y z
N MET A 1 0.70 21.27 10.27
CA MET A 1 1.53 20.12 9.85
C MET A 1 2.97 20.58 9.88
N LEU A 2 3.80 20.00 10.74
CA LEU A 2 5.25 20.20 10.74
C LEU A 2 5.87 18.95 10.13
N VAL A 3 6.78 19.13 9.17
CA VAL A 3 7.53 18.07 8.53
C VAL A 3 9.00 18.28 8.88
N PHE A 4 9.63 17.27 9.47
CA PHE A 4 11.06 17.25 9.72
C PHE A 4 11.68 16.16 8.86
N GLU A 5 12.64 16.55 8.00
CA GLU A 5 13.50 15.63 7.27
C GLU A 5 14.88 15.67 7.93
N TYR A 6 15.27 14.58 8.60
CA TYR A 6 16.55 14.46 9.27
C TYR A 6 17.21 13.12 8.95
N CYS A 7 18.51 13.17 8.66
CA CYS A 7 19.33 12.01 8.33
C CYS A 7 19.82 11.21 9.56
N SER A 8 19.42 11.60 10.78
CA SER A 8 19.80 10.91 12.02
C SER A 8 18.84 11.22 13.17
N ILE A 9 18.60 10.22 14.03
CA ILE A 9 17.83 10.37 15.27
C ILE A 9 18.57 11.23 16.31
N LYS A 10 19.89 11.38 16.18
CA LYS A 10 20.72 12.16 17.10
C LYS A 10 20.32 13.65 17.06
N GLY A 11 19.84 14.17 18.18
CA GLY A 11 19.42 15.57 18.32
C GLY A 11 17.95 15.83 17.96
N MET A 12 17.23 14.83 17.43
CA MET A 12 15.79 14.95 17.20
C MET A 12 15.03 15.06 18.54
N ASP A 13 15.50 14.39 19.57
CA ASP A 13 14.99 14.51 20.95
C ASP A 13 15.04 15.95 21.46
N LEU A 14 16.12 16.70 21.14
CA LEU A 14 16.26 18.12 21.48
C LEU A 14 15.29 18.99 20.68
N VAL A 15 15.11 18.70 19.38
CA VAL A 15 14.14 19.40 18.52
C VAL A 15 12.73 19.21 19.05
N MET A 16 12.36 17.97 19.37
CA MET A 16 11.06 17.61 19.94
C MET A 16 10.83 18.26 21.30
N ALA A 17 11.85 18.28 22.16
CA ALA A 17 11.78 18.95 23.46
C ALA A 17 11.58 20.48 23.34
N ALA A 18 12.08 21.08 22.25
CA ALA A 18 11.91 22.50 21.95
C ALA A 18 10.55 22.83 21.30
N LEU A 19 9.79 21.83 20.84
CA LEU A 19 8.45 22.07 20.30
C LEU A 19 7.49 22.55 21.38
N PRO A 20 6.61 23.52 21.08
CA PRO A 20 5.57 23.92 22.00
C PRO A 20 4.72 22.72 22.42
N ARG A 21 4.46 22.62 23.74
CA ARG A 21 3.71 21.50 24.33
C ARG A 21 2.23 21.46 23.94
N LEU A 22 1.73 22.51 23.28
CA LEU A 22 0.35 22.72 22.89
C LEU A 22 0.29 23.26 21.45
N GLY A 23 -0.77 22.92 20.72
CA GLY A 23 -1.05 23.47 19.39
C GLY A 23 -0.66 22.58 18.21
N PHE A 24 -0.08 21.39 18.44
CA PHE A 24 0.32 20.45 17.39
C PHE A 24 -0.33 19.06 17.59
N PRO A 25 -1.56 18.84 17.07
CA PRO A 25 -2.22 17.54 17.17
C PRO A 25 -1.61 16.48 16.24
N TYR A 26 -0.92 16.90 15.16
CA TYR A 26 -0.34 16.01 14.16
C TYR A 26 1.13 16.34 13.93
N LEU A 27 1.99 15.32 13.98
CA LEU A 27 3.41 15.44 13.72
C LEU A 27 3.85 14.41 12.69
N HIS A 28 4.49 14.87 11.61
CA HIS A 28 5.04 14.01 10.58
C HIS A 28 6.56 13.97 10.73
N LEU A 29 7.12 12.79 10.97
CA LEU A 29 8.53 12.61 11.28
C LEU A 29 9.17 11.68 10.24
N VAL A 30 10.03 12.21 9.38
CA VAL A 30 10.81 11.37 8.48
C VAL A 30 12.12 11.05 9.18
N LEU A 31 12.29 9.78 9.58
CA LEU A 31 13.50 9.30 10.24
C LEU A 31 14.31 8.45 9.27
N ASP A 32 15.28 9.05 8.60
CA ASP A 32 16.21 8.27 7.82
C ASP A 32 17.24 7.60 8.75
N THR A 33 17.27 6.26 8.74
CA THR A 33 18.12 5.44 9.62
C THR A 33 19.27 4.75 8.89
N PHE A 34 19.56 5.14 7.63
CA PHE A 34 20.53 4.45 6.76
C PHE A 34 21.91 4.24 7.40
N ASP A 35 22.43 5.28 8.08
CA ASP A 35 23.81 5.31 8.61
C ASP A 35 23.95 4.83 10.06
N MET A 36 22.85 4.51 10.75
CA MET A 36 22.90 4.14 12.17
C MET A 36 23.32 2.70 12.41
N GLN A 37 23.14 1.80 11.43
CA GLN A 37 23.48 0.38 11.60
C GLN A 37 24.98 0.12 11.77
N ASP A 38 25.82 0.89 11.09
CA ASP A 38 27.28 0.70 11.15
C ASP A 38 27.92 1.53 12.28
N SER A 39 27.14 2.41 12.93
CA SER A 39 27.66 3.44 13.84
C SER A 39 27.24 3.27 15.31
N PHE A 40 26.20 2.48 15.61
CA PHE A 40 25.66 2.35 16.97
C PHE A 40 25.27 0.90 17.31
N THR A 41 25.48 0.50 18.56
CA THR A 41 24.98 -0.78 19.10
C THR A 41 23.45 -0.77 19.24
N ILE A 42 22.83 -1.97 19.32
CA ILE A 42 21.37 -2.11 19.54
C ILE A 42 20.93 -1.36 20.80
N GLU A 43 21.73 -1.42 21.87
CA GLU A 43 21.44 -0.80 23.17
C GLU A 43 21.48 0.74 23.09
N GLU A 44 22.43 1.29 22.33
CA GLU A 44 22.51 2.74 22.07
C GLU A 44 21.33 3.21 21.23
N GLN A 45 20.93 2.43 20.22
CA GLN A 45 19.77 2.73 19.39
C GLN A 45 18.47 2.70 20.21
N ASP A 46 18.28 1.69 21.07
CA ASP A 46 17.14 1.59 21.99
C ASP A 46 17.07 2.81 22.94
N ALA A 47 18.22 3.23 23.47
CA ALA A 47 18.31 4.41 24.34
C ALA A 47 17.96 5.72 23.63
N MET A 48 18.44 5.91 22.39
CA MET A 48 18.10 7.08 21.56
C MET A 48 16.61 7.15 21.25
N MET A 49 15.99 6.00 20.94
CA MET A 49 14.55 5.92 20.71
C MET A 49 13.74 6.18 21.98
N ALA A 50 14.21 5.71 23.13
CA ALA A 50 13.60 6.01 24.42
C ALA A 50 13.59 7.51 24.72
N GLN A 51 14.70 8.18 24.44
CA GLN A 51 14.80 9.64 24.58
C GLN A 51 13.86 10.36 23.63
N LEU A 52 13.82 9.95 22.36
CA LEU A 52 12.92 10.53 21.36
C LEU A 52 11.44 10.38 21.77
N ALA A 53 11.02 9.18 22.18
CA ALA A 53 9.65 8.94 22.63
C ALA A 53 9.26 9.80 23.83
N ASN A 54 10.16 9.95 24.82
CA ASN A 54 9.92 10.78 26.00
C ASN A 54 9.91 12.28 25.69
N SER A 55 10.55 12.70 24.59
CA SER A 55 10.58 14.10 24.17
C SER A 55 9.31 14.57 23.45
N LEU A 56 8.47 13.64 22.99
CA LEU A 56 7.23 13.95 22.26
C LEU A 56 6.27 14.80 23.12
N PRO A 57 5.71 15.90 22.58
CA PRO A 57 4.66 16.65 23.27
C PRO A 57 3.41 15.79 23.49
N HIS A 58 2.81 15.85 24.69
CA HIS A 58 1.57 15.12 25.00
C HIS A 58 0.38 15.51 24.12
N SER A 59 0.43 16.67 23.44
CA SER A 59 -0.60 17.09 22.50
C SER A 59 -0.54 16.37 21.15
N VAL A 60 0.56 15.67 20.84
CA VAL A 60 0.71 14.93 19.58
C VAL A 60 -0.16 13.67 19.65
N GLN A 61 -1.08 13.56 18.70
CA GLN A 61 -2.03 12.45 18.60
C GLN A 61 -1.69 11.48 17.47
N SER A 62 -0.86 11.90 16.51
CA SER A 62 -0.44 11.08 15.37
C SER A 62 1.04 11.26 15.05
N LEU A 63 1.74 10.16 14.78
CA LEU A 63 3.13 10.10 14.35
C LEU A 63 3.25 9.24 13.09
N ALA A 64 3.67 9.85 11.98
CA ALA A 64 4.06 9.12 10.78
C ALA A 64 5.58 8.91 10.78
N VAL A 65 6.04 7.71 10.42
CA VAL A 65 7.46 7.36 10.35
C VAL A 65 7.81 6.60 9.07
N PHE A 66 8.80 7.09 8.36
CA PHE A 66 9.46 6.38 7.26
C PHE A 66 10.81 5.85 7.75
N SER A 67 11.14 4.58 7.48
CA SER A 67 12.40 3.96 7.90
C SER A 67 12.91 2.94 6.88
N HIS A 68 14.23 2.82 6.73
CA HIS A 68 14.88 1.77 5.92
C HIS A 68 15.06 0.46 6.69
N THR A 69 14.66 0.44 7.95
CA THR A 69 14.81 -0.70 8.83
C THR A 69 13.59 -0.83 9.73
N ILE A 70 13.14 -2.05 10.06
CA ILE A 70 12.03 -2.22 11.01
C ILE A 70 12.54 -1.86 12.41
N TRP A 71 12.58 -0.58 12.72
CA TRP A 71 13.02 -0.04 14.01
C TRP A 71 12.09 1.08 14.43
N LEU A 72 10.93 0.70 14.97
CA LEU A 72 10.19 1.49 15.95
C LEU A 72 9.55 0.55 16.97
N PRO A 73 9.61 0.87 18.27
CA PRO A 73 10.64 0.31 19.16
C PRO A 73 10.05 -0.41 20.39
N ARG A 74 10.92 -1.10 21.13
CA ARG A 74 10.71 -1.63 22.51
C ARG A 74 10.39 -0.56 23.58
N VAL A 75 9.97 0.64 23.18
CA VAL A 75 9.86 1.82 24.03
C VAL A 75 8.39 2.23 24.13
N PRO A 76 7.91 2.66 25.31
CA PRO A 76 6.52 3.03 25.51
C PRO A 76 6.14 4.38 24.88
N LEU A 77 6.13 4.45 23.54
CA LEU A 77 5.14 5.27 22.80
C LEU A 77 3.70 4.85 23.18
N VAL A 78 3.59 3.69 23.82
CA VAL A 78 2.44 3.00 24.43
C VAL A 78 1.73 3.81 25.53
N THR A 79 2.32 4.89 26.05
CA THR A 79 1.73 5.64 27.20
C THR A 79 0.94 6.87 26.81
N THR A 80 1.03 7.31 25.56
CA THR A 80 0.22 8.39 24.99
C THR A 80 -0.80 7.78 24.02
N SER A 81 -1.95 8.44 23.85
CA SER A 81 -2.99 8.08 22.88
C SER A 81 -2.55 8.36 21.43
N LEU A 82 -1.33 7.97 21.09
CA LEU A 82 -0.64 8.27 19.85
C LEU A 82 -0.95 7.19 18.81
N THR A 83 -1.55 7.61 17.70
CA THR A 83 -1.71 6.83 16.48
C THR A 83 -0.38 6.81 15.73
N ILE A 84 0.09 5.63 15.32
CA ILE A 84 1.37 5.49 14.62
C ILE A 84 1.11 4.94 13.22
N ASP A 85 1.69 5.61 12.24
CA ASP A 85 1.72 5.20 10.83
C ASP A 85 3.17 4.97 10.43
N MET A 86 3.46 3.80 9.85
CA MET A 86 4.84 3.39 9.58
C MET A 86 5.01 2.90 8.15
N GLU A 87 6.04 3.39 7.48
CA GLU A 87 6.53 2.89 6.21
C GLU A 87 7.95 2.36 6.37
N VAL A 88 8.18 1.13 5.93
CA VAL A 88 9.45 0.42 6.11
C VAL A 88 9.91 -0.22 4.82
N ILE A 89 11.17 0.01 4.44
CA ILE A 89 11.81 -0.73 3.35
C ILE A 89 12.49 -1.98 3.92
N LEU A 90 12.14 -3.19 3.46
CA LEU A 90 12.75 -4.43 3.92
C LEU A 90 13.96 -4.79 3.05
N ASP A 91 15.16 -4.55 3.57
CA ASP A 91 16.38 -5.09 2.97
C ASP A 91 16.77 -6.46 3.58
N SER A 92 17.76 -7.13 3.00
CA SER A 92 18.24 -8.44 3.48
C SER A 92 18.85 -8.42 4.90
N LYS A 93 19.24 -7.26 5.43
CA LYS A 93 19.77 -7.07 6.78
C LYS A 93 18.63 -6.92 7.80
N THR A 94 17.55 -6.23 7.43
CA THR A 94 16.38 -5.99 8.30
C THR A 94 15.63 -7.27 8.67
N LEU A 95 15.55 -8.24 7.77
CA LEU A 95 14.92 -9.55 8.04
C LEU A 95 15.73 -10.46 8.97
N ARG A 96 17.03 -10.16 9.20
CA ARG A 96 17.88 -10.91 10.14
C ARG A 96 17.66 -10.51 11.60
N MET A 97 16.85 -9.48 11.82
CA MET A 97 16.58 -9.00 13.14
C MET A 97 15.59 -9.90 13.87
N THR A 98 15.85 -10.09 15.17
CA THR A 98 14.91 -10.76 16.06
C THR A 98 13.59 -10.00 16.01
N PRO A 99 12.45 -10.67 15.79
CA PRO A 99 11.17 -10.00 15.65
C PRO A 99 10.82 -9.33 17.00
N ASN A 100 11.00 -8.02 17.06
CA ASN A 100 10.61 -7.19 18.20
C ASN A 100 9.12 -6.84 18.08
N PRO A 101 8.37 -6.78 19.19
CA PRO A 101 6.93 -6.49 19.14
C PRO A 101 6.67 -5.08 18.59
N LEU A 102 5.70 -4.98 17.69
CA LEU A 102 5.22 -3.70 17.14
C LEU A 102 4.44 -2.92 18.20
N ALA A 103 4.37 -1.60 18.05
CA ALA A 103 3.61 -0.74 18.95
C ALA A 103 2.12 -1.14 18.94
N PRO A 104 1.47 -1.32 20.11
CA PRO A 104 0.08 -1.76 20.20
C PRO A 104 -0.94 -0.71 19.74
N THR A 105 -0.49 0.50 19.38
CA THR A 105 -1.31 1.59 18.81
C THR A 105 -1.03 1.83 17.32
N LEU A 106 -0.19 1.00 16.68
CA LEU A 106 0.10 1.07 15.25
C LEU A 106 -1.18 0.81 14.45
N THR A 107 -1.52 1.74 13.56
CA THR A 107 -2.75 1.69 12.75
C THR A 107 -2.47 1.46 11.28
N HIS A 108 -1.36 1.98 10.76
CA HIS A 108 -0.96 1.81 9.37
C HIS A 108 0.46 1.26 9.31
N LEU A 109 0.65 0.16 8.59
CA LEU A 109 1.96 -0.44 8.33
C LEU A 109 2.13 -0.68 6.84
N VAL A 110 3.13 -0.06 6.26
CA VAL A 110 3.55 -0.21 4.87
C VAL A 110 4.92 -0.86 4.86
N LEU A 111 5.04 -2.02 4.22
CA LEU A 111 6.28 -2.77 4.03
C LEU A 111 6.60 -2.77 2.55
N LYS A 112 7.75 -2.20 2.18
CA LYS A 112 8.20 -2.04 0.80
C LYS A 112 9.43 -2.88 0.52
N GLN A 113 9.43 -3.57 -0.62
CA GLN A 113 10.57 -4.34 -1.15
C GLN A 113 11.01 -5.48 -0.23
N GLY A 114 11.70 -6.49 -0.76
CA GLY A 114 12.30 -7.56 0.05
C GLY A 114 11.55 -8.90 0.06
N ARG A 115 11.96 -9.81 0.95
CA ARG A 115 11.34 -11.15 1.10
C ARG A 115 10.15 -11.09 2.04
N ALA A 116 9.31 -12.13 1.97
CA ALA A 116 8.14 -12.27 2.82
C ALA A 116 8.44 -12.02 4.32
N PRO A 117 7.69 -11.11 4.97
CA PRO A 117 7.91 -10.71 6.35
C PRO A 117 7.22 -11.67 7.33
N THR A 118 7.31 -12.99 7.09
CA THR A 118 6.63 -14.06 7.84
C THR A 118 6.78 -13.93 9.36
N PRO A 119 7.96 -13.57 9.92
CA PRO A 119 8.11 -13.35 11.37
C PRO A 119 7.38 -12.11 11.88
N LEU A 120 7.30 -11.06 11.07
CA LEU A 120 6.66 -9.79 11.43
C LEU A 120 5.13 -9.88 11.38
N LEU A 121 4.58 -10.64 10.42
CA LEU A 121 3.13 -10.85 10.30
C LEU A 121 2.54 -11.43 11.60
N LYS A 122 3.30 -12.28 12.30
CA LYS A 122 2.90 -12.86 13.59
C LYS A 122 2.87 -11.85 14.76
N LEU A 123 3.40 -10.64 14.56
CA LEU A 123 3.51 -9.60 15.57
C LEU A 123 2.60 -8.39 15.29
N LEU A 124 1.70 -8.49 14.31
CA LEU A 124 0.81 -7.39 13.99
C LEU A 124 -0.12 -7.07 15.18
N PRO A 125 -0.20 -5.79 15.61
CA PRO A 125 -0.99 -5.39 16.76
C PRO A 125 -2.47 -5.28 16.39
N ALA A 126 -3.38 -5.61 17.31
CA ALA A 126 -4.84 -5.60 17.07
C ALA A 126 -5.43 -4.22 16.67
N SER A 127 -4.68 -3.14 16.87
CA SER A 127 -5.02 -1.77 16.44
C SER A 127 -4.84 -1.54 14.93
N LEU A 128 -4.15 -2.44 14.21
CA LEU A 128 -3.83 -2.23 12.81
C LEU A 128 -5.09 -2.22 11.94
N VAL A 129 -5.24 -1.16 11.15
CA VAL A 129 -6.37 -0.92 10.24
C VAL A 129 -5.93 -1.01 8.78
N HIS A 130 -4.66 -0.72 8.49
CA HIS A 130 -4.09 -0.76 7.15
C HIS A 130 -2.77 -1.54 7.14
N LEU A 131 -2.68 -2.50 6.22
CA LEU A 131 -1.46 -3.25 5.94
C LEU A 131 -1.17 -3.17 4.44
N GLU A 132 0.02 -2.72 4.09
CA GLU A 132 0.52 -2.73 2.72
C GLU A 132 1.80 -3.54 2.63
N LEU A 133 1.82 -4.49 1.70
CA LEU A 133 2.96 -5.34 1.37
C LEU A 133 3.31 -5.06 -0.10
N SER A 134 4.04 -3.98 -0.35
CA SER A 134 4.35 -3.48 -1.70
C SER A 134 5.73 -3.92 -2.17
N TYR A 135 5.84 -4.51 -3.35
CA TYR A 135 7.08 -5.13 -3.86
C TYR A 135 7.70 -6.17 -2.90
N VAL A 136 6.90 -6.71 -2.00
CA VAL A 136 7.28 -7.82 -1.13
C VAL A 136 7.04 -9.10 -1.92
N ASN A 137 8.06 -9.93 -2.06
CA ASN A 137 7.94 -11.21 -2.76
C ASN A 137 7.20 -12.21 -1.86
N LEU A 138 5.87 -12.13 -1.86
CA LEU A 138 4.97 -13.09 -1.21
C LEU A 138 4.88 -14.35 -2.06
N SER A 139 5.34 -15.47 -1.50
CA SER A 139 5.17 -16.78 -2.12
C SER A 139 3.87 -17.44 -1.67
N ARG A 140 3.47 -18.52 -2.34
CA ARG A 140 2.33 -19.35 -1.92
C ARG A 140 2.46 -19.84 -0.48
N ASP A 141 3.68 -20.11 -0.03
CA ASP A 141 3.96 -20.60 1.34
C ASP A 141 3.73 -19.52 2.41
N ASP A 142 3.68 -18.24 2.03
CA ASP A 142 3.44 -17.12 2.94
C ASP A 142 1.96 -16.84 3.17
N LEU A 143 1.08 -17.25 2.24
CA LEU A 143 -0.37 -17.02 2.33
C LEU A 143 -0.98 -17.62 3.62
N PRO A 144 -0.67 -18.86 4.05
CA PRO A 144 -1.21 -19.40 5.30
C PRO A 144 -0.69 -18.66 6.54
N VAL A 145 0.44 -17.96 6.46
CA VAL A 145 0.93 -17.14 7.58
C VAL A 145 0.22 -15.81 7.59
N LEU A 146 0.01 -15.20 6.42
CA LEU A 146 -0.78 -13.98 6.27
C LEU A 146 -2.22 -14.19 6.78
N GLU A 147 -2.86 -15.29 6.37
CA GLU A 147 -4.19 -15.70 6.80
C GLU A 147 -4.32 -15.71 8.33
N ARG A 148 -3.41 -16.41 9.01
CA ARG A 148 -3.36 -16.50 10.49
C ARG A 148 -3.04 -15.17 11.18
N SER A 149 -2.53 -14.20 10.43
CA SER A 149 -2.14 -12.89 10.92
C SER A 149 -3.21 -11.83 10.67
N PHE A 150 -4.32 -12.18 10.00
CA PHE A 150 -5.41 -11.24 9.78
C PHE A 150 -6.06 -10.81 11.09
N LEU A 151 -6.28 -9.51 11.17
CA LEU A 151 -6.84 -8.85 12.35
C LEU A 151 -8.28 -8.44 12.06
N PRO A 152 -9.19 -8.52 13.05
CA PRO A 152 -10.60 -8.23 12.84
C PRO A 152 -10.88 -6.78 12.41
N ASN A 153 -9.98 -5.85 12.75
CA ASN A 153 -10.10 -4.42 12.44
C ASN A 153 -9.41 -4.01 11.12
N LEU A 154 -8.75 -4.96 10.42
CA LEU A 154 -8.01 -4.66 9.20
C LEU A 154 -9.00 -4.27 8.09
N ALA A 155 -9.03 -2.99 7.75
CA ALA A 155 -9.98 -2.41 6.80
C ALA A 155 -9.38 -2.21 5.41
N SER A 156 -8.05 -2.14 5.31
CA SER A 156 -7.32 -1.96 4.07
C SER A 156 -6.15 -2.93 3.98
N LEU A 157 -6.06 -3.63 2.85
CA LEU A 157 -4.97 -4.55 2.55
C LEU A 157 -4.46 -4.32 1.14
N VAL A 158 -3.17 -4.08 1.01
CA VAL A 158 -2.46 -4.00 -0.27
C VAL A 158 -1.48 -5.17 -0.32
N LEU A 159 -1.61 -6.00 -1.36
CA LEU A 159 -0.72 -7.12 -1.60
C LEU A 159 0.03 -6.88 -2.91
N SER A 160 1.31 -7.20 -2.90
CA SER A 160 2.06 -7.49 -4.12
C SER A 160 2.44 -8.97 -4.12
N GLY A 161 2.18 -9.65 -5.22
CA GLY A 161 2.37 -11.10 -5.32
C GLY A 161 2.96 -11.48 -6.66
N ASP A 162 4.27 -11.28 -6.84
CA ASP A 162 4.96 -11.72 -8.06
C ASP A 162 4.84 -13.24 -8.20
N GLY A 163 4.08 -13.69 -9.20
CA GLY A 163 3.80 -15.11 -9.43
C GLY A 163 2.70 -15.71 -8.57
N LEU A 164 1.93 -14.91 -7.81
CA LEU A 164 0.69 -15.38 -7.18
C LEU A 164 -0.46 -15.34 -8.18
N THR A 165 -1.24 -16.44 -8.22
CA THR A 165 -2.42 -16.56 -9.07
C THR A 165 -3.70 -16.31 -8.27
N ALA A 166 -4.82 -16.07 -8.98
CA ALA A 166 -6.14 -16.03 -8.37
C ALA A 166 -6.49 -17.30 -7.59
N ALA A 167 -6.07 -18.48 -8.09
CA ALA A 167 -6.35 -19.75 -7.45
C ALA A 167 -5.61 -19.90 -6.11
N ASP A 168 -4.38 -19.38 -6.01
CA ASP A 168 -3.63 -19.41 -4.76
C ASP A 168 -4.31 -18.56 -3.67
N LEU A 169 -4.86 -17.39 -4.05
CA LEU A 169 -5.66 -16.56 -3.15
C LEU A 169 -6.97 -17.25 -2.77
N ASP A 170 -7.66 -17.85 -3.73
CA ASP A 170 -8.95 -18.50 -3.49
C ASP A 170 -8.81 -19.71 -2.56
N GLU A 171 -7.76 -20.51 -2.74
CA GLU A 171 -7.49 -21.69 -1.92
C GLU A 171 -7.21 -21.34 -0.46
N GLN A 172 -6.54 -20.21 -0.21
CA GLN A 172 -6.02 -19.87 1.12
C GLN A 172 -6.82 -18.77 1.84
N LEU A 173 -7.40 -17.81 1.11
CA LEU A 173 -7.95 -16.58 1.72
C LEU A 173 -9.47 -16.45 1.61
N THR A 174 -10.16 -17.23 0.77
CA THR A 174 -11.62 -17.08 0.50
C THR A 174 -12.46 -16.95 1.78
N ASP A 175 -12.21 -17.81 2.76
CA ASP A 175 -12.96 -17.83 4.02
C ASP A 175 -12.26 -17.10 5.18
N ALA A 176 -11.09 -16.52 4.90
CA ALA A 176 -10.22 -15.91 5.91
C ALA A 176 -10.07 -14.39 5.76
N TRP A 177 -10.62 -13.78 4.72
CA TRP A 177 -10.58 -12.33 4.56
C TRP A 177 -11.05 -11.61 5.84
N PRO A 178 -10.36 -10.54 6.27
CA PRO A 178 -10.77 -9.78 7.44
C PRO A 178 -12.21 -9.28 7.30
N PRO A 179 -13.06 -9.40 8.34
CA PRO A 179 -14.47 -9.00 8.24
C PRO A 179 -14.67 -7.49 8.08
N ALA A 180 -13.69 -6.68 8.51
CA ALA A 180 -13.69 -5.23 8.31
C ALA A 180 -13.12 -4.79 6.95
N LEU A 181 -12.61 -5.72 6.12
CA LEU A 181 -11.91 -5.39 4.89
C LEU A 181 -12.86 -4.69 3.91
N THR A 182 -12.54 -3.44 3.59
CA THR A 182 -13.29 -2.59 2.66
C THR A 182 -12.47 -2.14 1.47
N HIS A 183 -11.13 -2.15 1.60
CA HIS A 183 -10.20 -1.76 0.55
C HIS A 183 -9.22 -2.91 0.30
N LEU A 184 -9.17 -3.39 -0.94
CA LEU A 184 -8.27 -4.46 -1.37
C LEU A 184 -7.52 -4.01 -2.62
N ASP A 185 -6.20 -4.09 -2.58
CA ASP A 185 -5.34 -3.76 -3.71
C ASP A 185 -4.50 -4.97 -4.10
N LEU A 186 -4.66 -5.40 -5.35
CA LEU A 186 -3.98 -6.53 -5.97
C LEU A 186 -3.27 -6.09 -7.26
N SER A 187 -2.81 -4.84 -7.33
CA SER A 187 -2.24 -4.28 -8.56
C SER A 187 -0.82 -4.74 -8.89
N LEU A 188 -0.03 -5.16 -7.91
CA LEU A 188 1.40 -5.40 -8.12
C LEU A 188 1.72 -6.89 -8.21
N GLY A 189 2.09 -7.36 -9.41
CA GLY A 189 2.70 -8.68 -9.61
C GLY A 189 1.73 -9.86 -9.75
N PHE A 190 0.43 -9.66 -9.55
CA PHE A 190 -0.55 -10.74 -9.68
C PHE A 190 -0.79 -11.15 -11.13
N GLU A 191 -0.85 -12.47 -11.35
CA GLU A 191 -1.13 -13.05 -12.67
C GLU A 191 -2.56 -13.57 -12.74
N PHE A 192 -3.48 -12.74 -13.24
CA PHE A 192 -4.87 -13.12 -13.51
C PHE A 192 -5.02 -13.72 -14.91
N GLU A 193 -4.43 -14.88 -15.22
CA GLU A 193 -4.48 -15.39 -16.62
C GLU A 193 -5.83 -16.01 -17.02
N GLY A 194 -6.58 -16.52 -16.04
CA GLY A 194 -7.82 -17.27 -16.28
C GLY A 194 -9.04 -16.83 -15.46
N GLN A 195 -8.82 -16.32 -14.25
CA GLN A 195 -9.89 -16.06 -13.27
C GLN A 195 -9.52 -14.89 -12.36
N LEU A 196 -10.54 -14.18 -11.90
CA LEU A 196 -10.45 -13.21 -10.81
C LEU A 196 -10.60 -13.95 -9.47
N PRO A 197 -9.77 -13.65 -8.44
CA PRO A 197 -9.99 -14.22 -7.12
C PRO A 197 -11.36 -13.82 -6.58
N MET A 198 -11.90 -14.63 -5.68
CA MET A 198 -13.14 -14.35 -4.99
C MET A 198 -12.97 -13.13 -4.10
N ILE A 199 -13.49 -12.00 -4.57
CA ILE A 199 -13.47 -10.74 -3.84
C ILE A 199 -14.54 -10.78 -2.74
N PRO A 200 -14.19 -10.55 -1.47
CA PRO A 200 -15.15 -10.63 -0.38
C PRO A 200 -16.23 -9.54 -0.52
N PRO A 201 -17.50 -9.83 -0.14
CA PRO A 201 -18.62 -8.90 -0.32
C PRO A 201 -18.57 -7.66 0.57
N THR A 202 -17.60 -7.57 1.49
CA THR A 202 -17.35 -6.39 2.31
C THR A 202 -16.52 -5.34 1.56
N VAL A 203 -15.76 -5.75 0.54
CA VAL A 203 -14.91 -4.85 -0.26
C VAL A 203 -15.76 -3.87 -1.05
N ARG A 204 -15.36 -2.60 -0.96
CA ARG A 204 -15.96 -1.44 -1.62
C ARG A 204 -15.01 -0.77 -2.58
N VAL A 205 -13.70 -0.86 -2.32
CA VAL A 205 -12.65 -0.33 -3.19
C VAL A 205 -11.74 -1.48 -3.57
N LEU A 206 -11.66 -1.76 -4.86
CA LEU A 206 -10.77 -2.77 -5.42
C LEU A 206 -9.80 -2.10 -6.39
N THR A 207 -8.52 -2.36 -6.21
CA THR A 207 -7.49 -1.99 -7.18
C THR A 207 -6.89 -3.24 -7.79
N MET A 208 -6.67 -3.23 -9.11
CA MET A 208 -6.16 -4.37 -9.85
C MET A 208 -5.32 -3.93 -11.04
N ASP A 209 -4.34 -4.75 -11.42
CA ASP A 209 -3.69 -4.69 -12.73
C ASP A 209 -4.30 -5.74 -13.66
N LEU A 210 -4.83 -5.28 -14.79
CA LEU A 210 -5.47 -6.12 -15.79
C LEU A 210 -4.68 -6.18 -17.10
N ALA A 211 -3.51 -5.55 -17.18
CA ALA A 211 -2.76 -5.40 -18.41
C ALA A 211 -2.43 -6.76 -19.05
N ARG A 212 -1.96 -7.72 -18.24
CA ARG A 212 -1.66 -9.08 -18.73
C ARG A 212 -2.91 -9.82 -19.17
N ALA A 213 -3.99 -9.72 -18.41
CA ALA A 213 -5.26 -10.37 -18.73
C ALA A 213 -5.82 -9.88 -20.08
N LEU A 214 -5.79 -8.57 -20.32
CA LEU A 214 -6.22 -7.94 -21.57
C LEU A 214 -5.37 -8.37 -22.78
N LYS A 215 -4.07 -8.58 -22.59
CA LYS A 215 -3.16 -9.09 -23.65
C LYS A 215 -3.38 -10.57 -23.99
N SER A 216 -4.08 -11.32 -23.15
CA SER A 216 -4.32 -12.75 -23.37
C SER A 216 -5.36 -13.00 -24.47
N VAL A 217 -5.34 -14.20 -25.05
CA VAL A 217 -6.35 -14.60 -26.04
C VAL A 217 -7.75 -14.56 -25.41
N GLY A 218 -8.64 -13.74 -25.99
CA GLY A 218 -9.98 -13.50 -25.45
C GLY A 218 -10.02 -12.66 -24.18
N GLY A 219 -8.93 -11.94 -23.86
CA GLY A 219 -8.77 -11.10 -22.67
C GLY A 219 -9.93 -10.13 -22.44
N ASP A 220 -10.39 -9.46 -23.50
CA ASP A 220 -11.49 -8.48 -23.45
C ASP A 220 -12.77 -9.08 -22.85
N ALA A 221 -13.18 -10.25 -23.34
CA ALA A 221 -14.39 -10.92 -22.90
C ALA A 221 -14.23 -11.45 -21.47
N LYS A 222 -13.04 -11.93 -21.11
CA LYS A 222 -12.72 -12.38 -19.74
C LYS A 222 -12.82 -11.22 -18.75
N VAL A 223 -12.15 -10.11 -19.02
CA VAL A 223 -12.15 -8.92 -18.16
C VAL A 223 -13.56 -8.33 -18.04
N ALA A 224 -14.30 -8.24 -19.15
CA ALA A 224 -15.70 -7.79 -19.12
C ALA A 224 -16.58 -8.70 -18.23
N ALA A 225 -16.39 -10.02 -18.31
CA ALA A 225 -17.08 -10.96 -17.44
C ALA A 225 -16.69 -10.78 -15.96
N TRP A 226 -15.42 -10.55 -15.66
CA TRP A 226 -14.97 -10.27 -14.29
C TRP A 226 -15.62 -9.02 -13.71
N ILE A 227 -15.61 -7.91 -14.46
CA ILE A 227 -16.25 -6.65 -14.04
C ILE A 227 -17.75 -6.87 -13.77
N THR A 228 -18.41 -7.64 -14.63
CA THR A 228 -19.83 -7.99 -14.46
C THR A 228 -20.08 -8.85 -13.21
N ASN A 229 -19.13 -9.69 -12.82
CA ASN A 229 -19.22 -10.60 -11.68
C ASN A 229 -18.67 -10.04 -10.36
N LEU A 230 -18.16 -8.81 -10.31
CA LEU A 230 -17.72 -8.21 -9.04
C LEU A 230 -18.86 -8.20 -8.00
N PRO A 231 -18.56 -8.08 -6.69
CA PRO A 231 -19.58 -7.94 -5.65
C PRO A 231 -20.43 -6.65 -5.80
N PRO A 232 -21.74 -6.68 -5.50
CA PRO A 232 -22.61 -5.50 -5.59
C PRO A 232 -22.30 -4.43 -4.54
N SER A 233 -21.49 -4.77 -3.53
CA SER A 233 -20.92 -3.84 -2.54
C SER A 233 -19.86 -2.91 -3.14
N MET A 234 -19.28 -3.27 -4.29
CA MET A 234 -18.21 -2.52 -4.94
C MET A 234 -18.69 -1.11 -5.27
N ARG A 235 -17.95 -0.10 -4.82
CA ARG A 235 -18.22 1.32 -5.06
C ARG A 235 -17.18 1.95 -5.96
N VAL A 236 -15.92 1.55 -5.82
CA VAL A 236 -14.80 2.07 -6.60
C VAL A 236 -13.99 0.90 -7.12
N LEU A 237 -13.68 0.94 -8.41
CA LEU A 237 -12.76 0.01 -9.04
C LEU A 237 -11.65 0.82 -9.70
N LYS A 238 -10.41 0.51 -9.35
CA LYS A 238 -9.19 1.12 -9.87
C LYS A 238 -8.48 0.09 -10.74
N LEU A 239 -8.29 0.41 -12.01
CA LEU A 239 -7.68 -0.47 -13.00
C LEU A 239 -6.36 0.14 -13.45
N TYR A 240 -5.26 -0.52 -13.12
CA TYR A 240 -3.98 -0.28 -13.76
C TYR A 240 -4.00 -0.93 -15.14
N LEU A 241 -3.69 -0.11 -16.13
CA LEU A 241 -3.60 -0.46 -17.54
C LEU A 241 -2.21 -0.04 -18.01
N ASP A 242 -1.32 -1.00 -18.21
CA ASP A 242 -0.04 -0.75 -18.86
C ASP A 242 -0.29 -0.42 -20.36
N SER A 243 0.26 0.72 -20.78
CA SER A 243 0.30 1.29 -22.14
C SER A 243 0.79 0.41 -23.29
N ALA A 244 1.09 -0.85 -23.10
CA ALA A 244 1.49 -1.76 -24.17
C ALA A 244 0.52 -1.83 -25.38
N CYS A 245 -0.66 -1.18 -25.32
CA CYS A 245 -1.47 -0.89 -26.50
C CYS A 245 -0.84 0.11 -27.49
N ARG A 246 0.05 1.04 -27.09
CA ARG A 246 0.81 1.93 -27.99
C ARG A 246 2.10 2.49 -27.36
N SER A 247 3.26 1.92 -27.72
CA SER A 247 4.59 2.54 -27.91
C SER A 247 5.23 3.48 -26.84
N ILE A 248 4.54 3.92 -25.80
CA ILE A 248 5.05 4.89 -24.81
C ILE A 248 4.66 4.38 -23.43
N MET A 249 5.66 4.08 -22.59
CA MET A 249 5.48 3.63 -21.20
C MET A 249 4.73 4.69 -20.38
N ILE A 250 3.40 4.60 -20.34
CA ILE A 250 2.53 5.39 -19.47
C ILE A 250 1.59 4.42 -18.78
N ASP A 251 1.72 4.28 -17.46
CA ASP A 251 0.74 3.52 -16.72
C ASP A 251 -0.53 4.37 -16.60
N VAL A 252 -1.66 3.81 -17.04
CA VAL A 252 -2.94 4.49 -16.95
C VAL A 252 -3.72 3.87 -15.80
N MET A 253 -4.06 4.69 -14.82
CA MET A 253 -4.98 4.32 -13.75
C MET A 253 -6.38 4.84 -14.10
N LEU A 254 -7.28 3.91 -14.44
CA LEU A 254 -8.69 4.20 -14.62
C LEU A 254 -9.43 3.93 -13.31
N THR A 255 -10.01 4.97 -12.72
CA THR A 255 -10.87 4.85 -11.54
C THR A 255 -12.33 4.96 -11.96
N VAL A 256 -13.15 3.95 -11.70
CA VAL A 256 -14.60 4.00 -11.92
C VAL A 256 -15.34 3.98 -10.57
N ALA A 257 -16.45 4.71 -10.50
CA ALA A 257 -17.27 4.85 -9.31
C ALA A 257 -18.75 4.57 -9.59
N GLN A 258 -19.41 3.85 -8.68
CA GLN A 258 -20.81 3.43 -8.86
C GLN A 258 -21.78 4.61 -8.72
N VAL A 259 -21.43 5.58 -7.88
CA VAL A 259 -22.21 6.79 -7.66
C VAL A 259 -21.61 7.93 -8.48
N ARG A 260 -22.47 8.81 -8.98
CA ARG A 260 -22.06 10.01 -9.69
C ARG A 260 -21.25 10.93 -8.78
N MET A 261 -19.99 11.16 -9.16
CA MET A 261 -19.12 12.12 -8.48
C MET A 261 -19.17 13.49 -9.18
N PRO A 262 -19.33 14.61 -8.44
CA PRO A 262 -19.23 15.95 -9.01
C PRO A 262 -17.86 16.19 -9.62
N GLY A 263 -17.80 16.75 -10.83
CA GLY A 263 -16.55 17.03 -11.55
C GLY A 263 -15.96 15.84 -12.30
N TRP A 264 -16.49 14.62 -12.10
CA TRP A 264 -16.09 13.44 -12.87
C TRP A 264 -16.96 13.33 -14.13
N PRO A 265 -16.35 13.11 -15.31
CA PRO A 265 -17.11 12.87 -16.54
C PRO A 265 -17.95 11.59 -16.44
N ARG A 266 -19.07 11.54 -17.19
CA ARG A 266 -19.83 10.28 -17.34
C ARG A 266 -19.11 9.35 -18.31
N MET A 267 -19.26 8.04 -18.11
CA MET A 267 -18.54 7.04 -18.90
C MET A 267 -18.66 7.18 -20.43
N HIS A 268 -19.78 7.73 -20.92
CA HIS A 268 -20.03 7.99 -22.35
C HIS A 268 -19.64 9.40 -22.81
N GLU A 269 -19.35 10.32 -21.89
CA GLU A 269 -18.95 11.71 -22.19
C GLU A 269 -17.45 11.84 -22.45
N TRP A 270 -16.66 10.79 -22.19
CA TRP A 270 -15.24 10.73 -22.52
C TRP A 270 -15.03 10.20 -23.93
N ASN A 271 -14.38 11.00 -24.78
CA ASN A 271 -14.04 10.63 -26.16
C ASN A 271 -12.52 10.61 -26.42
N ASP A 272 -11.67 10.94 -25.43
CA ASP A 272 -10.23 11.09 -25.62
C ASP A 272 -9.42 9.95 -24.96
N ALA A 273 -8.67 9.20 -25.77
CA ALA A 273 -7.38 8.54 -25.48
C ALA A 273 -7.22 7.41 -24.43
N VAL A 274 -8.27 6.72 -23.95
CA VAL A 274 -8.10 5.37 -23.34
C VAL A 274 -8.66 4.31 -24.28
N ASP A 275 -7.76 3.61 -24.97
CA ASP A 275 -8.03 2.56 -25.95
C ASP A 275 -8.42 1.24 -25.23
N LEU A 276 -9.53 1.27 -24.50
CA LEU A 276 -10.10 0.08 -23.86
C LEU A 276 -11.01 -0.67 -24.85
N PRO A 277 -11.01 -2.02 -24.83
CA PRO A 277 -11.90 -2.80 -25.66
C PRO A 277 -13.39 -2.51 -25.40
N ALA A 278 -14.21 -2.52 -26.44
CA ALA A 278 -15.64 -2.20 -26.36
C ALA A 278 -16.41 -3.08 -25.34
N ALA A 279 -16.02 -4.34 -25.19
CA ALA A 279 -16.62 -5.26 -24.21
C ALA A 279 -16.36 -4.79 -22.77
N VAL A 280 -15.14 -4.32 -22.49
CA VAL A 280 -14.73 -3.80 -21.18
C VAL A 280 -15.47 -2.49 -20.89
N TRP A 281 -15.53 -1.58 -21.86
CA TRP A 281 -16.32 -0.35 -21.75
C TRP A 281 -17.78 -0.63 -21.43
N THR A 282 -18.39 -1.58 -22.13
CA THR A 282 -19.80 -1.96 -21.93
C THR A 282 -20.02 -2.49 -20.51
N ALA A 283 -19.13 -3.35 -20.02
CA ALA A 283 -19.21 -3.90 -18.67
C ALA A 283 -19.04 -2.82 -17.59
N LEU A 284 -18.10 -1.89 -17.77
CA LEU A 284 -17.91 -0.77 -16.86
C LEU A 284 -19.15 0.13 -16.85
N ALA A 285 -19.72 0.47 -18.02
CA ALA A 285 -20.86 1.38 -18.14
C ALA A 285 -22.15 0.79 -17.58
N ALA A 286 -22.31 -0.53 -17.67
CA ALA A 286 -23.42 -1.24 -17.07
C ALA A 286 -23.38 -1.20 -15.53
N ARG A 287 -22.19 -1.06 -14.94
CA ARG A 287 -21.97 -1.23 -13.50
C ARG A 287 -21.67 0.06 -12.74
N PHE A 288 -21.02 1.03 -13.38
CA PHE A 288 -20.52 2.25 -12.75
C PHE A 288 -21.09 3.51 -13.41
N GLY A 289 -21.32 4.54 -12.60
CA GLY A 289 -22.00 5.78 -13.01
C GLY A 289 -21.07 6.95 -13.37
N SER A 290 -19.82 6.91 -12.95
CA SER A 290 -18.78 7.90 -13.27
C SER A 290 -17.41 7.28 -13.27
N PHE A 291 -16.43 7.98 -13.83
CA PHE A 291 -15.04 7.55 -13.85
C PHE A 291 -14.10 8.76 -13.92
N ASP A 292 -12.84 8.51 -13.63
CA ASP A 292 -11.72 9.44 -13.68
C ASP A 292 -10.50 8.68 -14.19
N VAL A 293 -9.67 9.35 -14.98
CA VAL A 293 -8.46 8.77 -15.56
C VAL A 293 -7.29 9.59 -15.10
N SER A 294 -6.41 8.95 -14.35
CA SER A 294 -5.11 9.50 -13.99
C SER A 294 -4.04 8.78 -14.82
N HIS A 295 -3.29 9.54 -15.61
CA HIS A 295 -2.08 9.05 -16.23
C HIS A 295 -0.95 9.12 -15.20
N ASP A 296 -0.45 7.96 -14.77
CA ASP A 296 0.76 7.90 -13.97
C ASP A 296 1.93 7.74 -14.93
N VAL A 297 2.63 8.84 -15.15
CA VAL A 297 3.90 8.80 -15.89
C VAL A 297 4.92 8.38 -14.86
N ASP A 298 5.38 7.12 -14.96
CA ASP A 298 6.41 6.58 -14.08
C ASP A 298 7.58 7.58 -14.02
N ARG A 299 7.80 8.16 -12.84
CA ARG A 299 8.66 9.31 -12.60
C ARG A 299 10.13 8.92 -12.60
N ASN A 300 10.57 8.08 -13.52
CA ASN A 300 11.98 7.94 -13.81
C ASN A 300 12.42 9.13 -14.69
N ALA A 301 12.34 10.34 -14.12
CA ALA A 301 12.75 11.60 -14.77
C ALA A 301 14.19 11.54 -15.29
N ALA A 302 15.03 10.70 -14.67
CA ALA A 302 16.40 10.42 -15.11
C ALA A 302 16.48 9.60 -16.42
N GLU A 303 15.58 8.63 -16.64
CA GLU A 303 15.53 7.88 -17.90
C GLU A 303 14.89 8.70 -19.03
N TRP A 304 13.87 9.51 -18.72
CA TRP A 304 13.27 10.43 -19.68
C TRP A 304 14.24 11.50 -20.17
N ALA A 305 15.00 12.13 -19.26
CA ALA A 305 16.05 13.09 -19.62
C ALA A 305 17.18 12.42 -20.42
N ARG A 306 17.48 11.14 -20.17
CA ARG A 306 18.51 10.39 -20.90
C ARG A 306 18.05 9.93 -22.30
N MET A 307 16.77 9.59 -22.47
CA MET A 307 16.21 9.13 -23.75
C MET A 307 15.75 10.26 -24.66
N PHE A 308 15.30 11.38 -24.11
CA PHE A 308 14.69 12.47 -24.87
C PHE A 308 15.34 13.84 -24.64
N GLY A 309 16.42 13.92 -23.87
CA GLY A 309 17.16 15.17 -23.63
C GLY A 309 17.74 15.82 -24.89
N ASP A 310 17.89 15.06 -25.99
CA ASP A 310 18.35 15.58 -27.27
C ASP A 310 17.19 16.03 -28.20
N PHE A 311 15.93 15.86 -27.78
CA PHE A 311 14.73 16.14 -28.59
C PHE A 311 13.82 17.26 -28.07
N LEU A 312 14.23 17.97 -27.01
CA LEU A 312 13.63 19.22 -26.53
C LEU A 312 14.66 20.35 -26.57
#